data_AF-A0A239DHW9-F1
#
_entry.id   AF-A0A239DHW9-F1
#
_cell.length_a   1.000
_cell.length_b   1.000
_cell.length_c   1.000
_cell.angle_alpha   90.00
_cell.angle_beta   90.00
_cell.angle_gamma   90.00
#
_symmetry.space_group_name_H-M   'P 1'
#
loop_
_entity.id
_entity.type
_entity.pdbx_description
1 polymer ?
#
loop_
_entity_poly.entity_id
_entity_poly.type
_entity_poly.pdbx_seq_one_letter_code
_entity_poly.pdbx_strand_id
1 'polypeptide(L)'
;MRVGKKFFIQTPNRHFPVEAHYALPFAQYLPDKLVYTILTKTKLSRLHRWRTEKAKQYLKEIRLLSKKEMLKLFPGATLFKEKFLGMNKSFVAHNL
;
A
#
# COMPACT_ATOMS: atom_id res chain seq x y z
N MET A 1 9.91 -21.51 0.43
CA MET A 1 10.32 -21.96 -0.92
C MET A 1 9.33 -21.41 -1.94
N ARG A 2 9.78 -20.83 -3.06
CA ARG A 2 8.87 -20.33 -4.12
C ARG A 2 8.54 -21.46 -5.08
N VAL A 3 7.26 -21.78 -5.26
CA VAL A 3 6.81 -22.90 -6.11
C VAL A 3 6.59 -22.53 -7.58
N GLY A 4 6.27 -21.26 -7.87
CA GLY A 4 6.03 -20.78 -9.23
C GLY A 4 7.31 -20.40 -9.99
N LYS A 5 7.48 -20.91 -11.22
CA LYS A 5 8.61 -20.56 -12.11
C LYS A 5 8.52 -19.15 -12.68
N LYS A 6 7.30 -18.67 -12.97
CA LYS A 6 7.02 -17.30 -13.44
C LYS A 6 6.14 -16.55 -12.44
N PHE A 7 6.32 -15.23 -12.31
CA PHE A 7 5.51 -14.36 -11.45
C PHE A 7 5.35 -12.95 -12.04
N PHE A 8 4.24 -12.31 -11.69
CA PHE A 8 3.94 -10.92 -11.95
C PHE A 8 3.22 -10.37 -10.71
N ILE A 9 3.94 -9.65 -9.85
CA ILE A 9 3.45 -9.20 -8.54
C ILE A 9 3.42 -7.68 -8.53
N GLN A 10 2.22 -7.10 -8.38
CA GLN A 10 2.01 -5.66 -8.29
C GLN A 10 1.77 -5.22 -6.84
N THR A 11 2.38 -4.09 -6.45
CA THR A 11 2.21 -3.48 -5.13
C THR A 11 2.06 -1.96 -5.27
N PRO A 12 1.18 -1.31 -4.49
CA PRO A 12 1.13 0.15 -4.44
C PRO A 12 2.45 0.72 -3.92
N ASN A 13 2.91 1.83 -4.48
CA ASN A 13 4.12 2.49 -4.01
C ASN A 13 3.84 3.23 -2.69
N ARG A 14 4.59 2.90 -1.64
CA ARG A 14 4.58 3.62 -0.36
C ARG A 14 4.72 5.15 -0.49
N HIS A 15 5.36 5.64 -1.55
CA HIS A 15 5.57 7.07 -1.77
C HIS A 15 4.48 7.77 -2.58
N PHE A 16 3.45 7.06 -3.04
CA PHE A 16 2.34 7.69 -3.75
C PHE A 16 1.46 8.48 -2.76
N PRO A 17 1.03 9.72 -3.09
CA PRO A 17 0.41 10.64 -2.12
C PRO A 17 -0.95 10.16 -1.60
N VAL A 18 -1.62 9.25 -2.31
CA VAL A 18 -2.92 8.71 -1.89
C VAL A 18 -2.76 7.28 -1.41
N GLU A 19 -3.10 7.05 -0.15
CA GLU A 19 -3.19 5.71 0.41
C GLU A 19 -4.48 5.05 -0.13
N ALA A 20 -4.32 3.97 -0.91
CA ALA A 20 -5.41 3.38 -1.68
C ALA A 20 -6.44 2.62 -0.83
N HIS A 21 -6.05 2.11 0.34
CA HIS A 21 -6.93 1.32 1.19
C HIS A 21 -7.92 2.22 1.95
N TYR A 22 -7.44 3.35 2.49
CA TYR A 22 -8.19 4.35 3.23
C TYR A 22 -8.75 5.46 2.33
N ALA A 23 -8.28 5.60 1.10
CA ALA A 23 -8.55 6.74 0.22
C ALA A 23 -8.24 8.09 0.88
N LEU A 24 -7.19 8.11 1.71
CA LEU A 24 -6.73 9.28 2.45
C LEU A 24 -5.38 9.74 1.92
N PRO A 25 -5.16 11.05 1.76
CA PRO A 25 -3.85 11.56 1.38
C PRO A 25 -2.86 11.36 2.53
N PHE A 26 -1.66 10.88 2.20
CA PHE A 26 -0.51 10.73 3.09
C PHE A 26 -0.73 9.88 4.34
N ALA A 27 -1.79 9.07 4.40
CA ALA A 27 -2.12 8.27 5.59
C ALA A 27 -0.99 7.30 5.98
N GLN A 28 -0.20 6.79 5.03
CA GLN A 28 0.95 5.93 5.33
C GLN A 28 2.11 6.59 6.09
N TYR A 29 2.09 7.93 6.24
CA TYR A 29 3.07 8.68 7.02
C TYR A 29 2.53 9.16 8.37
N LEU A 30 1.23 9.05 8.59
CA LEU A 30 0.60 9.47 9.83
C LEU A 30 0.74 8.38 10.91
N PRO A 31 0.80 8.73 12.19
CA PRO A 31 0.76 7.76 13.28
C PRO A 31 -0.58 6.99 13.27
N ASP A 32 -0.54 5.68 13.56
CA ASP A 32 -1.73 4.82 13.58
C ASP A 32 -2.86 5.36 14.44
N LYS A 33 -2.54 6.04 15.56
CA LYS A 33 -3.54 6.66 16.45
C LYS A 33 -4.32 7.76 15.73
N LEU A 34 -3.66 8.58 14.91
CA LEU A 34 -4.31 9.65 14.16
C LEU A 34 -5.17 9.08 13.04
N VAL A 35 -4.63 8.12 12.28
CA VAL A 35 -5.39 7.42 11.24
C VAL A 35 -6.62 6.73 11.85
N TYR A 36 -6.48 6.04 12.98
CA TYR A 36 -7.59 5.43 13.71
C TYR A 36 -8.69 6.44 14.07
N THR A 37 -8.31 7.61 14.61
CA THR A 37 -9.29 8.66 14.93
C THR A 37 -9.98 9.18 13.66
N ILE A 38 -9.25 9.39 12.57
CA ILE A 38 -9.83 9.83 11.29
C ILE A 38 -10.84 8.78 10.79
N LEU A 39 -10.45 7.50 10.75
CA LEU A 39 -11.29 6.40 10.26
C LEU A 39 -12.57 6.21 11.09
N THR A 40 -12.50 6.37 12.41
CA THR A 40 -13.64 6.07 13.31
C THR A 40 -14.52 7.27 13.61
N LYS A 41 -13.97 8.49 13.63
CA LYS A 41 -14.72 9.71 14.02
C LYS A 41 -15.21 10.53 12.82
N THR A 42 -14.54 10.44 11.66
CA THR A 42 -14.87 11.24 10.47
C THR A 42 -15.40 10.37 9.33
N LYS A 43 -15.93 11.01 8.28
CA LYS A 43 -16.27 10.37 7.00
C LYS A 43 -15.21 10.65 5.92
N LEU A 44 -14.02 11.11 6.29
CA LEU A 44 -12.99 11.50 5.31
C LEU A 44 -12.46 10.30 4.53
N SER A 45 -12.39 9.13 5.17
CA SER A 45 -12.06 7.89 4.48
C SER A 45 -13.30 7.32 3.79
N ARG A 46 -13.24 7.18 2.47
CA ARG A 46 -14.29 6.52 1.65
C ARG A 46 -15.72 7.00 1.92
N LEU A 47 -15.92 8.24 2.38
CA LEU A 47 -17.22 8.84 2.71
C LEU A 47 -18.01 8.08 3.80
N HIS A 48 -17.35 7.24 4.61
CA HIS A 48 -18.00 6.50 5.68
C HIS A 48 -17.15 6.44 6.95
N ARG A 49 -17.81 6.13 8.08
CA ARG A 49 -17.14 5.83 9.35
C ARG A 49 -16.82 4.34 9.41
N TRP A 50 -15.61 4.00 9.85
CA TRP A 50 -15.18 2.62 10.02
C TRP A 50 -15.59 2.11 11.39
N ARG A 51 -15.99 0.83 11.48
CA ARG A 51 -16.15 0.14 12.77
C ARG A 51 -14.79 0.01 13.45
N THR A 52 -14.75 0.09 14.78
CA THR A 52 -13.49 0.20 15.52
C THR A 52 -12.58 -1.01 15.34
N GLU A 53 -13.18 -2.19 15.24
CA GLU A 53 -12.55 -3.49 15.06
C GLU A 53 -11.92 -3.56 13.67
N LYS A 54 -12.69 -3.15 12.63
CA LYS A 54 -12.21 -3.09 11.24
C LYS A 54 -11.07 -2.08 11.09
N ALA A 55 -11.19 -0.90 11.70
CA ALA A 55 -10.13 0.11 11.64
C ALA A 55 -8.82 -0.41 12.26
N LYS A 56 -8.90 -1.06 13.44
CA LYS A 56 -7.73 -1.67 14.09
C LYS A 56 -7.12 -2.79 13.27
N GLN A 57 -7.94 -3.68 12.70
CA GLN A 57 -7.47 -4.76 11.85
C GLN A 57 -6.72 -4.22 10.63
N TYR A 58 -7.34 -3.28 9.92
CA TYR A 58 -6.75 -2.69 8.71
C TYR A 58 -5.43 -1.97 9.00
N LEU A 59 -5.35 -1.19 10.10
CA LEU A 59 -4.10 -0.55 10.50
C LEU A 59 -2.98 -1.54 10.77
N LYS A 60 -3.31 -2.71 11.32
CA LYS A 60 -2.33 -3.77 11.61
C LYS A 60 -1.89 -4.54 10.36
N GLU A 61 -2.79 -4.74 9.40
CA GLU A 61 -2.55 -5.54 8.20
C GLU A 61 -1.87 -4.74 7.08
N ILE A 62 -2.16 -3.44 6.96
CA ILE A 62 -1.67 -2.64 5.85
C ILE A 62 -0.20 -2.26 6.07
N ARG A 63 0.66 -2.87 5.28
CA ARG A 63 2.07 -2.49 5.16
C ARG A 63 2.44 -2.34 3.70
N LEU A 64 2.66 -1.10 3.28
CA LEU A 64 3.14 -0.80 1.93
C LEU A 64 4.62 -1.15 1.79
N LEU A 65 4.93 -1.95 0.78
CA LEU A 65 6.30 -2.34 0.44
C LEU A 65 7.02 -1.19 -0.27
N SER A 66 8.24 -0.92 0.16
CA SER A 66 9.17 -0.07 -0.57
C SER A 66 9.79 -0.83 -1.74
N LYS A 67 10.34 -0.08 -2.70
CA LYS A 67 11.14 -0.65 -3.80
C LYS A 67 12.24 -1.60 -3.31
N LYS A 68 12.95 -1.23 -2.23
CA LYS A 68 14.05 -2.02 -1.67
C LYS A 68 13.54 -3.35 -1.09
N GLU A 69 12.44 -3.31 -0.36
CA GLU A 69 11.81 -4.52 0.19
C GLU A 69 11.30 -5.44 -0.92
N MET A 70 10.72 -4.87 -1.98
CA MET A 70 10.25 -5.64 -3.13
C MET A 70 11.39 -6.41 -3.81
N LEU A 71 12.53 -5.76 -4.04
CA LEU A 71 13.72 -6.42 -4.61
C LEU A 71 14.34 -7.46 -3.67
N LYS A 72 14.23 -7.25 -2.34
CA LYS A 72 14.67 -8.24 -1.34
C LYS A 72 13.78 -9.48 -1.34
N LEU A 73 12.47 -9.31 -1.54
CA LEU A 73 11.50 -10.41 -1.62
C LEU A 73 11.59 -11.19 -2.94
N PHE A 74 11.92 -10.49 -4.03
CA PHE A 74 12.01 -11.06 -5.38
C PHE A 74 13.37 -10.76 -6.02
N PRO A 75 14.45 -11.41 -5.55
CA PRO A 75 15.77 -11.21 -6.12
C PRO A 75 15.80 -11.62 -7.59
N GLY A 76 16.46 -10.81 -8.42
CA GLY A 76 16.56 -11.04 -9.87
C GLY A 76 15.29 -10.70 -10.68
N ALA A 77 14.26 -10.13 -10.04
CA ALA A 77 13.06 -9.67 -10.75
C ALA A 77 13.33 -8.39 -11.55
N THR A 78 12.72 -8.29 -12.73
CA THR A 78 12.56 -7.03 -13.44
C THR A 78 11.52 -6.19 -12.72
N LEU A 79 11.86 -4.93 -12.44
CA LEU A 79 10.96 -3.99 -11.77
C LEU A 79 10.37 -3.00 -12.77
N PHE A 80 9.09 -3.13 -13.04
CA PHE A 80 8.32 -2.15 -13.79
C PHE A 80 7.67 -1.13 -12.85
N LYS A 81 7.63 0.14 -13.26
CA LYS A 81 7.03 1.23 -12.47
C LYS A 81 5.84 1.78 -13.24
N GLU A 82 4.66 1.65 -12.66
CA GLU A 82 3.47 2.30 -13.19
C GLU A 82 3.49 3.78 -12.80
N LYS A 83 3.42 4.67 -13.78
CA LYS A 83 3.39 6.11 -13.56
C LYS A 83 1.97 6.65 -13.69
N PHE A 84 1.59 7.52 -12.78
CA PHE A 84 0.34 8.29 -12.83
C PHE A 84 0.66 9.75 -12.47
N LEU A 85 0.28 10.69 -13.34
CA LEU A 85 0.58 12.12 -13.19
C LEU A 85 2.05 12.41 -12.85
N GLY A 86 2.99 11.72 -13.52
CA GLY A 86 4.43 11.89 -13.29
C GLY A 86 4.99 11.18 -12.04
N MET A 87 4.13 10.67 -11.16
CA MET A 87 4.54 9.94 -9.95
C MET A 87 4.49 8.42 -10.16
N ASN A 88 5.38 7.67 -9.51
CA ASN A 88 5.28 6.21 -9.51
C ASN A 88 4.11 5.80 -8.59
N LYS A 89 3.01 5.31 -9.17
CA LYS A 89 1.82 4.86 -8.46
C LYS A 89 1.99 3.48 -7.87
N SER A 90 2.56 2.56 -8.65
CA SER A 90 2.76 1.18 -8.24
C SER A 90 4.05 0.59 -8.81
N PHE A 91 4.51 -0.48 -8.19
CA PHE A 91 5.65 -1.27 -8.65
C PHE A 91 5.18 -2.67 -9.00
N VAL A 92 5.73 -3.21 -10.08
CA VAL A 92 5.53 -4.59 -10.49
C VAL A 92 6.88 -5.29 -10.50
N ALA A 93 7.01 -6.39 -9.76
CA ALA A 93 8.15 -7.30 -9.88
C ALA A 93 7.73 -8.51 -10.72
N HIS A 94 8.47 -8.80 -11.79
CA HIS A 94 8.19 -9.95 -12.65
C HIS A 94 9.46 -10.60 -13.21
N ASN A 95 9.33 -11.84 -13.66
CA ASN A 95 10.35 -12.57 -14.43
C ASN A 95 9.75 -13.21 -15.70
N LEU A 96 8.68 -12.60 -16.21
CA LEU A 96 8.02 -13.00 -17.45
C LEU A 96 8.96 -12.91 -18.65
#